data_AF-A0A656JYW5-F1
#
_entry.id   AF-A0A656JYW5-F1
#
_cell.length_a   1.000
_cell.length_b   1.000
_cell.length_c   1.000
_cell.angle_alpha   90.00
_cell.angle_beta   90.00
_cell.angle_gamma   90.00
#
_symmetry.space_group_name_H-M   'P 1'
#
loop_
_entity.id
_entity.type
_entity.pdbx_description
1 polymer ?
#
loop_
_entity_poly.entity_id
_entity_poly.type
_entity_poly.pdbx_seq_one_letter_code
_entity_poly.pdbx_strand_id
1 'polypeptide(L)'
;MFSNLGQPMLTIIDDTCGRHDTLGGACAQESNTVRYALEKRYMHSCRDNYLRACLHDGRLTKADIGPNINFFMNVPVTADGGLTFEDGISAPGKYVELRAEMDVIVLISNCPQLNNPCNGYNPTPAQLLIRD
;
A
#
# COMPACT_ATOMS: atom_id res chain seq x y z
N MET A 1 3.65 -14.19 3.28
CA MET A 1 2.31 -13.56 3.21
C MET A 1 1.29 -14.66 3.00
N PHE A 2 0.19 -14.64 3.74
CA PHE A 2 -0.79 -15.72 3.77
C PHE A 2 -2.15 -15.24 3.31
N SER A 3 -2.92 -16.14 2.70
CA SER A 3 -4.34 -15.92 2.43
C SER A 3 -5.15 -15.91 3.73
N ASN A 4 -6.42 -15.51 3.63
CA ASN A 4 -7.40 -15.64 4.73
C ASN A 4 -7.70 -17.10 5.12
N LEU A 5 -7.24 -18.08 4.33
CA LEU A 5 -7.33 -19.51 4.63
C LEU A 5 -6.00 -20.07 5.16
N GLY A 6 -5.02 -19.21 5.45
CA GLY A 6 -3.71 -19.62 5.99
C GLY A 6 -2.78 -20.28 4.97
N GLN A 7 -3.07 -20.16 3.66
CA GLN A 7 -2.19 -20.69 2.61
C GLN A 7 -1.09 -19.69 2.26
N PRO A 8 0.18 -20.10 2.12
CA PRO A 8 1.24 -19.23 1.62
C PRO A 8 0.90 -18.72 0.21
N MET A 9 0.99 -17.41 -0.01
CA MET A 9 0.75 -16.80 -1.34
C MET A 9 2.02 -16.17 -1.92
N LEU A 10 2.73 -15.40 -1.10
CA LEU A 10 3.93 -14.65 -1.50
C LEU A 10 4.96 -14.73 -0.37
N THR A 11 6.24 -14.86 -0.74
CA THR A 11 7.38 -14.78 0.17
C THR A 11 8.25 -13.59 -0.20
N ILE A 12 8.59 -12.73 0.77
CA ILE A 12 9.64 -11.72 0.58
C ILE A 12 10.97 -12.46 0.56
N ILE A 13 11.66 -12.43 -0.58
CA ILE A 13 12.96 -13.09 -0.76
C ILE A 13 14.13 -12.10 -0.73
N ASP A 14 13.85 -10.81 -0.93
CA ASP A 14 14.81 -9.74 -0.73
C ASP A 14 14.07 -8.44 -0.36
N ASP A 15 14.67 -7.63 0.52
CA ASP A 15 14.12 -6.34 0.96
C ASP A 15 15.27 -5.39 1.29
N THR A 16 15.40 -4.34 0.49
CA THR A 16 16.44 -3.33 0.66
C THR A 16 15.98 -2.13 1.49
N CYS A 17 14.69 -2.04 1.83
CA CYS A 17 14.09 -0.95 2.60
C CYS A 17 13.98 -1.30 4.10
N GLY A 18 13.56 -2.53 4.43
CA GLY A 18 13.52 -3.05 5.79
C GLY A 18 12.33 -2.60 6.65
N ARG A 19 11.46 -1.69 6.16
CA ARG A 19 10.22 -1.30 6.83
C ARG A 19 9.05 -1.15 5.88
N HIS A 20 7.95 -1.79 6.27
CA HIS A 20 6.66 -1.77 5.59
C HIS A 20 5.56 -1.77 6.64
N ASP A 21 4.40 -1.23 6.30
CA ASP A 21 3.26 -1.15 7.21
C ASP A 21 2.14 -2.12 6.78
N THR A 22 1.55 -2.79 7.76
CA THR A 22 0.38 -3.67 7.57
C THR A 22 -0.78 -3.28 8.48
N LEU A 23 -0.66 -2.20 9.25
CA LEU A 23 -1.68 -1.73 10.19
C LEU A 23 -2.57 -0.66 9.55
N GLY A 24 -1.97 0.23 8.76
CA GLY A 24 -2.67 1.28 8.05
C GLY A 24 -3.47 0.72 6.87
N GLY A 25 -4.77 1.03 6.82
CA GLY A 25 -5.55 0.81 5.61
C GLY A 25 -5.14 1.76 4.48
N ALA A 26 -5.39 1.36 3.24
CA ALA A 26 -5.27 2.20 2.05
C ALA A 26 -5.98 3.55 2.25
N CYS A 27 -5.32 4.64 1.86
CA CYS A 27 -5.93 5.96 1.94
C CYS A 27 -7.23 6.01 1.10
N ALA A 28 -8.22 6.72 1.61
CA ALA A 28 -9.55 6.87 1.04
C ALA A 28 -10.03 8.31 1.17
N GLN A 29 -10.96 8.73 0.31
CA GLN A 29 -11.56 10.07 0.35
C GLN A 29 -12.11 10.38 1.74
N GLU A 30 -12.86 9.46 2.34
CA GLU A 30 -13.45 9.60 3.67
C GLU A 30 -12.36 9.81 4.73
N SER A 31 -11.32 8.98 4.70
CA SER A 31 -10.21 9.10 5.66
C SER A 31 -9.46 10.43 5.52
N ASN A 32 -9.29 10.93 4.29
CA ASN A 32 -8.64 12.22 4.06
C ASN A 32 -9.50 13.38 4.59
N THR A 33 -10.82 13.31 4.43
CA THR A 33 -11.72 14.35 4.95
C THR A 33 -11.74 14.43 6.47
N VAL A 34 -11.67 13.28 7.15
CA VAL A 34 -11.67 13.21 8.61
C VAL A 34 -10.32 13.61 9.20
N ARG A 35 -9.21 13.19 8.57
CA ARG A 35 -7.86 13.39 9.13
C ARG A 35 -7.24 14.74 8.80
N TYR A 36 -7.59 15.34 7.66
CA TYR A 36 -6.89 16.52 7.15
C TYR A 36 -7.84 17.71 6.97
N ALA A 37 -8.79 17.64 6.03
CA ALA A 37 -9.82 18.67 5.83
C ALA A 37 -10.90 18.20 4.84
N LEU A 38 -12.11 18.75 4.93
CA LEU A 38 -13.23 18.42 4.03
C LEU A 38 -12.89 18.63 2.55
N GLU A 39 -12.09 19.65 2.22
CA GLU A 39 -11.65 19.94 0.85
C GLU A 39 -10.79 18.82 0.23
N LYS A 40 -10.19 17.93 1.04
CA LYS A 40 -9.37 16.82 0.55
C LYS A 40 -10.20 15.68 -0.05
N ARG A 41 -11.54 15.77 -0.01
CA ARG A 41 -12.47 14.77 -0.56
C ARG A 41 -12.18 14.39 -2.00
N TYR A 42 -11.79 15.36 -2.83
CA TYR A 42 -11.62 15.18 -4.27
C TYR A 42 -10.22 14.74 -4.68
N MET A 43 -9.31 14.60 -3.72
CA MET A 43 -7.96 14.11 -4.01
C MET A 43 -7.98 12.62 -4.30
N HIS A 44 -7.08 12.18 -5.17
CA HIS A 44 -6.91 10.76 -5.48
C HIS A 44 -6.55 9.96 -4.21
N SER A 45 -6.98 8.71 -4.19
CA SER A 45 -6.77 7.81 -3.05
C SER A 45 -6.50 6.38 -3.53
N CYS A 46 -5.76 5.60 -2.73
CA CYS A 46 -5.50 4.19 -3.02
C CYS A 46 -6.80 3.40 -3.14
N ARG A 47 -7.79 3.70 -2.30
CA ARG A 47 -9.09 3.01 -2.34
C ARG A 47 -9.80 3.23 -3.67
N ASP A 48 -9.76 4.44 -4.22
CA ASP A 48 -10.33 4.72 -5.54
C ASP A 48 -9.54 4.03 -6.65
N ASN A 49 -8.20 4.03 -6.57
CA ASN A 49 -7.35 3.32 -7.52
C ASN A 49 -7.66 1.82 -7.53
N TYR A 50 -7.87 1.21 -6.36
CA TYR A 50 -8.25 -0.20 -6.26
C TYR A 50 -9.58 -0.48 -6.94
N LEU A 51 -10.61 0.34 -6.67
CA LEU A 51 -11.91 0.18 -7.30
C LEU A 51 -11.84 0.35 -8.82
N ARG A 52 -11.05 1.32 -9.32
CA ARG A 52 -10.81 1.51 -10.76
C ARG A 52 -10.12 0.30 -11.38
N ALA A 53 -9.10 -0.26 -10.72
CA ALA A 53 -8.40 -1.45 -11.18
C ALA A 53 -9.33 -2.68 -11.23
N CYS A 54 -10.13 -2.90 -10.19
CA CYS A 54 -11.15 -3.95 -10.16
C CYS A 54 -12.13 -3.82 -11.34
N LEU A 55 -12.66 -2.61 -11.58
CA LEU A 55 -13.58 -2.35 -12.69
C LEU A 55 -12.94 -2.56 -14.07
N HIS A 56 -11.67 -2.19 -14.22
CA HIS A 56 -10.93 -2.33 -15.48
C HIS A 56 -10.60 -3.79 -15.80
N ASP A 57 -10.12 -4.55 -14.80
CA ASP A 57 -9.66 -5.93 -14.99
C ASP A 57 -10.80 -6.96 -14.94
N GLY A 58 -11.81 -6.73 -14.09
CA GLY A 58 -13.01 -7.56 -13.99
C GLY A 58 -12.86 -8.88 -13.24
N ARG A 59 -11.64 -9.34 -12.91
CA ARG A 59 -11.42 -10.57 -12.13
C ARG A 59 -11.55 -10.37 -10.62
N LEU A 60 -11.43 -9.12 -10.16
CA LEU A 60 -11.61 -8.72 -8.76
C LEU A 60 -12.77 -7.76 -8.61
N THR A 61 -13.49 -7.86 -7.51
CA THR A 61 -14.60 -6.98 -7.14
C THR A 61 -14.26 -6.17 -5.89
N LYS A 62 -15.14 -5.23 -5.51
CA LYS A 62 -15.02 -4.48 -4.25
C LYS A 62 -14.95 -5.40 -3.03
N ALA A 63 -15.59 -6.57 -3.07
CA ALA A 63 -15.62 -7.51 -1.95
C ALA A 63 -14.26 -8.18 -1.72
N ASP A 64 -13.42 -8.27 -2.75
CA ASP A 64 -12.09 -8.86 -2.69
C ASP A 64 -11.04 -7.91 -2.11
N ILE A 65 -11.38 -6.62 -1.92
CA ILE A 65 -10.49 -5.63 -1.33
C ILE A 65 -10.44 -5.80 0.20
N GLY A 66 -9.44 -6.53 0.66
CA GLY A 66 -9.11 -6.69 2.09
C GLY A 66 -8.07 -5.68 2.61
N PRO A 67 -7.48 -5.95 3.80
CA PRO A 67 -6.31 -5.23 4.29
C PRO A 67 -5.15 -5.32 3.31
N ASN A 68 -4.46 -4.20 3.09
CA ASN A 68 -3.32 -4.12 2.18
C ASN A 68 -1.99 -4.09 2.93
N ILE A 69 -0.91 -4.34 2.18
CA ILE A 69 0.45 -4.08 2.63
C ILE A 69 0.87 -2.75 2.04
N ASN A 70 1.35 -1.83 2.88
CA ASN A 70 1.94 -0.57 2.47
C ASN A 70 3.46 -0.74 2.38
N PHE A 71 3.94 -1.20 1.22
CA PHE A 71 5.38 -1.26 0.97
C PHE A 71 5.99 0.15 1.05
N PHE A 72 7.24 0.21 1.53
CA PHE A 72 8.04 1.41 1.77
C PHE A 72 7.50 2.43 2.79
N MET A 73 6.33 2.17 3.38
CA MET A 73 5.70 3.07 4.32
C MET A 73 6.26 2.90 5.74
N ASN A 74 6.56 4.02 6.40
CA ASN A 74 7.15 4.04 7.75
C ASN A 74 6.12 4.52 8.79
N VAL A 75 5.53 3.56 9.52
CA VAL A 75 4.56 3.82 10.59
C VAL A 75 5.01 3.07 11.85
N PRO A 76 5.91 3.65 12.66
CA PRO A 76 6.33 3.02 13.90
C PRO A 76 5.18 2.97 14.91
N VAL A 77 5.12 1.87 15.65
CA VAL A 77 4.25 1.72 16.81
C VAL A 77 5.05 2.05 18.07
N THR A 78 4.56 2.98 18.89
CA THR A 78 5.19 3.29 20.18
C THR A 78 4.83 2.22 21.22
N ALA A 79 5.62 2.14 22.30
CA ALA A 79 5.35 1.19 23.38
C ALA A 79 3.95 1.38 24.02
N ASP A 80 3.44 2.61 24.02
CA ASP A 80 2.10 2.96 24.52
C ASP A 80 0.98 2.69 23.48
N GLY A 81 1.30 2.13 22.31
CA GLY A 81 0.35 1.82 21.24
C GLY A 81 0.01 2.99 20.31
N GLY A 82 0.78 4.08 20.36
CA GLY A 82 0.65 5.19 19.43
C GLY A 82 1.17 4.85 18.03
N LEU A 83 0.60 5.50 17.01
CA LEU A 83 1.01 5.37 15.61
C LEU A 83 1.29 6.76 15.05
N THR A 84 2.43 6.93 14.37
CA THR A 84 2.77 8.18 13.68
C THR A 84 3.09 7.91 12.22
N PHE A 85 2.69 8.85 11.36
CA PHE A 85 3.14 8.86 9.96
C PHE A 85 4.49 9.56 9.93
N GLU A 86 5.54 8.78 9.81
CA GLU A 86 6.90 9.30 9.71
C GLU A 86 7.33 9.38 8.23
N ASP A 87 8.41 10.11 7.99
CA ASP A 87 9.04 10.16 6.67
C ASP A 87 9.36 8.74 6.16
N GLY A 88 9.11 8.53 4.88
CA GLY A 88 9.50 7.32 4.18
C GLY A 88 11.01 7.13 4.31
N ILE A 89 11.43 5.93 4.69
CA ILE A 89 12.87 5.58 4.79
C ILE A 89 13.42 4.96 3.50
N SER A 90 12.59 4.89 2.45
CA SER A 90 12.98 4.42 1.13
C SER A 90 13.75 5.49 0.36
N ALA A 91 14.39 5.07 -0.72
CA ALA A 91 15.14 5.94 -1.63
C ALA A 91 15.03 5.38 -3.07
N PRO A 92 15.34 6.17 -4.10
CA PRO A 92 15.40 5.66 -5.47
C PRO A 92 16.26 4.39 -5.58
N GLY A 93 15.75 3.38 -6.28
CA GLY A 93 16.43 2.08 -6.45
C GLY A 93 16.23 1.08 -5.33
N LYS A 94 15.59 1.46 -4.21
CA LYS A 94 15.12 0.49 -3.21
C LYS A 94 13.98 -0.36 -3.78
N TYR A 95 14.00 -1.65 -3.45
CA TYR A 95 13.00 -2.63 -3.87
C TYR A 95 12.68 -3.63 -2.77
N VAL A 96 11.54 -4.30 -2.96
CA VAL A 96 11.12 -5.52 -2.28
C VAL A 96 10.89 -6.56 -3.36
N GLU A 97 11.45 -7.75 -3.19
CA GLU A 97 11.29 -8.85 -4.12
C GLU A 97 10.41 -9.94 -3.52
N LEU A 98 9.40 -10.35 -4.30
CA LEU A 98 8.40 -11.31 -3.88
C LEU A 98 8.47 -12.54 -4.78
N ARG A 99 8.62 -13.72 -4.18
CA ARG A 99 8.38 -15.00 -4.86
C ARG A 99 6.91 -15.37 -4.71
N ALA A 100 6.24 -15.69 -5.81
CA ALA A 100 4.91 -16.27 -5.78
C ALA A 100 4.99 -17.76 -5.42
N GLU A 101 4.20 -18.18 -4.43
CA GLU A 101 4.10 -19.59 -3.99
C GLU A 101 2.93 -20.32 -4.66
N MET A 102 2.10 -19.58 -5.40
CA MET A 102 0.97 -20.05 -6.19
C MET A 102 0.61 -18.99 -7.24
N ASP A 103 -0.31 -19.31 -8.15
CA ASP A 103 -0.87 -18.31 -9.06
C ASP A 103 -1.62 -17.22 -8.26
N VAL A 104 -1.26 -15.96 -8.49
CA VAL A 104 -1.82 -14.81 -7.77
C VAL A 104 -2.22 -13.68 -8.72
N ILE A 105 -3.27 -12.95 -8.35
CA ILE A 105 -3.58 -11.64 -8.92
C ILE A 105 -3.08 -10.59 -7.93
N VAL A 106 -2.18 -9.72 -8.39
CA VAL A 106 -1.64 -8.62 -7.57
C VAL A 106 -2.29 -7.31 -8.03
N LEU A 107 -2.90 -6.61 -7.08
CA LEU A 107 -3.49 -5.30 -7.28
C LEU A 107 -2.62 -4.26 -6.55
N ILE A 108 -2.01 -3.35 -7.30
CA ILE A 108 -1.09 -2.33 -6.78
C ILE A 108 -1.67 -0.94 -7.03
N SER A 109 -1.63 -0.08 -6.02
CA SER A 109 -1.82 1.36 -6.18
C SER A 109 -0.53 2.07 -5.81
N ASN A 110 0.05 2.82 -6.74
CA ASN A 110 1.07 3.80 -6.37
C ASN A 110 0.40 4.93 -5.58
N CYS A 111 0.69 5.01 -4.28
CA CYS A 111 -0.07 5.82 -3.35
C CYS A 111 0.02 7.33 -3.68
N PRO A 112 -1.12 8.02 -3.96
CA PRO A 112 -1.10 9.42 -4.35
C PRO A 112 -1.12 10.39 -3.16
N GLN A 113 -0.84 9.92 -1.94
CA GLN A 113 -1.02 10.72 -0.73
C GLN A 113 -0.06 11.92 -0.70
N LEU A 114 -0.62 13.10 -0.44
CA LEU A 114 0.07 14.39 -0.35
C LEU A 114 -0.16 15.09 1.00
N ASN A 115 -1.03 14.56 1.85
CA ASN A 115 -1.43 15.22 3.10
C ASN A 115 -0.58 14.78 4.31
N ASN A 116 0.41 13.90 4.11
CA ASN A 116 1.28 13.37 5.15
C ASN A 116 2.67 13.00 4.57
N PRO A 117 3.68 12.74 5.42
CA PRO A 117 5.06 12.57 4.98
C PRO A 117 5.36 11.21 4.34
N CYS A 118 4.41 10.27 4.28
CA CYS A 118 4.68 8.88 3.85
C CYS A 118 5.28 8.77 2.44
N ASN A 119 5.00 9.75 1.57
CA ASN A 119 5.56 9.84 0.22
C ASN A 119 6.45 11.09 0.04
N GLY A 120 7.00 11.65 1.12
CA GLY A 120 7.76 12.90 1.10
C GLY A 120 6.98 14.07 0.48
N TYR A 121 5.65 14.04 0.60
CA TYR A 121 4.72 15.00 -0.01
C TYR A 121 4.82 15.11 -1.55
N ASN A 122 5.54 14.20 -2.21
CA ASN A 122 5.76 14.19 -3.64
C ASN A 122 5.85 12.74 -4.18
N PRO A 123 4.71 12.09 -4.46
CA PRO A 123 4.67 10.74 -5.01
C PRO A 123 5.48 10.64 -6.29
N THR A 124 6.35 9.65 -6.37
CA THR A 124 7.21 9.37 -7.52
C THR A 124 6.74 8.09 -8.22
N PRO A 125 7.15 7.85 -9.49
CA PRO A 125 6.82 6.60 -10.17
C PRO A 125 7.35 5.37 -9.43
N ALA A 126 6.53 4.32 -9.35
CA ALA A 126 6.94 3.00 -8.89
C ALA A 126 6.98 2.03 -10.09
N GLN A 127 7.90 1.07 -10.06
CA GLN A 127 8.04 0.05 -11.11
C GLN A 127 7.68 -1.33 -10.56
N LEU A 128 6.93 -2.10 -11.34
CA LEU A 128 6.74 -3.53 -11.14
C LEU A 128 7.50 -4.28 -12.23
N LEU A 129 8.31 -5.25 -11.84
CA LEU A 129 8.99 -6.18 -12.73
C LEU A 129 8.50 -7.60 -12.41
N ILE A 130 8.23 -8.39 -13.45
CA ILE A 130 7.85 -9.80 -13.34
C ILE A 130 8.90 -10.60 -14.08
N ARG A 131 9.41 -11.68 -13.46
CA ARG A 131 10.41 -12.58 -14.01
C ARG A 131 10.13 -14.01 -13.55
N ASP A 132 10.58 -14.97 -14.35
CA ASP A 132 10.48 -16.41 -14.10
C ASP A 132 11.63 -16.94 -13.22
#